data_AF-A0A8H9KYM3-F1
#
_entry.id   AF-A0A8H9KYM3-F1
#
_cell.length_a   1.000
_cell.length_b   1.000
_cell.length_c   1.000
_cell.angle_alpha   90.00
_cell.angle_beta   90.00
_cell.angle_gamma   90.00
#
_symmetry.space_group_name_H-M   'P 1'
#
loop_
_entity.id
_entity.type
_entity.pdbx_description
1 polymer ?
#
loop_
_entity_poly.entity_id
_entity_poly.type
_entity_poly.pdbx_seq_one_letter_code
_entity_poly.pdbx_strand_id
1 'polypeptide(L)'
;MIGPLIGGLLAGSSEILWITGWRWVLLINVPIGIAALIMVIVFLHLPKVHGGSDKPVVDWWGATAVIVTLVPLLLVAEQGRTWGWGSPAAVACYVIGVVGLVGLLLVESKMGDAAIIPLKLFRSGTFSMATVIGFLVGFAMFGAMLTIPLYLQIVVGLTPTESGFATLPLVGGLMIASITSGQIVARVGRYRIFPVIGTFLVSTGYVVLTFMTIDKPLWFLMIGMFLIGLGLGSVMQSLTLASQGSVEARDMGVATSSATFFRQIGGTLGTAVLLSVLFSVMPANILHATANQKDLSAALGAATNPTVASAAENRGVMDKIWTPIVNPLEDGVQAKLDDASAQATTAADAAVTEQVTAAVQQQVAAGAVPAAAAQQVIDQQVAAATPAAEQQALAAVADEAHATVQDGTVSVDWSNASQRSYWVDQLTPALAKKIEDGSGTSDTASSANDTSFLTGADSRLTRPFMAGFNASSVTIYWVGLGVILLAFVLTWFFRVPPLRQRSALQERADLSAEAELEAEAGLAAAEAGSFTGPMTGSVPVTSAPTTGSTPTRR
;
A
#
# COMPACT_ATOMS: atom_id res chain seq x y z
N MET A 1 -20.08 -7.20 -1.45
CA MET A 1 -20.84 -5.99 -1.84
C MET A 1 -21.16 -5.12 -0.63
N ILE A 2 -21.88 -5.64 0.37
CA ILE A 2 -22.19 -4.89 1.61
C ILE A 2 -21.02 -4.87 2.61
N GLY A 3 -19.93 -5.59 2.33
CA GLY A 3 -18.76 -5.71 3.22
C GLY A 3 -18.13 -4.38 3.64
N PRO A 4 -17.72 -3.50 2.70
CA PRO A 4 -17.16 -2.19 3.06
C PRO A 4 -18.16 -1.28 3.79
N LEU A 5 -19.45 -1.37 3.44
CA LEU A 5 -20.53 -0.59 4.06
C LEU A 5 -20.75 -0.99 5.53
N ILE A 6 -20.98 -2.28 5.76
CA ILE A 6 -21.19 -2.83 7.10
C ILE A 6 -19.90 -2.73 7.91
N GLY A 7 -18.75 -3.05 7.31
CA GLY A 7 -17.45 -2.97 7.97
C GLY A 7 -17.11 -1.56 8.42
N GLY A 8 -17.34 -0.55 7.57
CA GLY A 8 -17.15 0.86 7.93
C GLY A 8 -18.10 1.34 9.02
N LEU A 9 -19.36 0.89 9.01
CA LEU A 9 -20.35 1.25 10.03
C LEU A 9 -20.06 0.60 11.40
N LEU A 10 -19.63 -0.67 11.38
CA LEU A 10 -19.18 -1.39 12.57
C LEU A 10 -17.91 -0.75 13.14
N ALA A 11 -16.91 -0.47 12.30
CA ALA A 11 -15.64 0.13 12.74
C ALA A 11 -15.76 1.57 13.24
N GLY A 12 -16.68 2.35 12.68
CA GLY A 12 -16.92 3.74 13.10
C GLY A 12 -17.71 3.89 14.41
N SER A 13 -18.30 2.81 14.93
CA SER A 13 -19.05 2.85 16.19
C SER A 13 -18.11 2.70 17.39
N SER A 14 -18.22 3.60 18.38
CA SER A 14 -17.36 3.58 19.58
C SER A 14 -17.54 2.29 20.40
N GLU A 15 -18.78 1.92 20.66
CA GLU A 15 -19.14 0.64 21.29
C GLU A 15 -20.39 0.04 20.63
N ILE A 16 -20.34 -1.25 20.34
CA ILE A 16 -21.49 -2.06 19.94
C ILE A 16 -21.56 -3.23 20.90
N LEU A 17 -22.66 -3.34 21.67
CA LEU A 17 -22.88 -4.45 22.61
C LEU A 17 -21.67 -4.69 23.54
N TRP A 18 -21.17 -3.65 24.21
CA TRP A 18 -20.06 -3.71 25.17
C TRP A 18 -18.70 -4.14 24.59
N ILE A 19 -18.58 -4.14 23.26
CA ILE A 19 -17.36 -4.47 22.52
C ILE A 19 -17.04 -3.30 21.59
N THR A 20 -15.75 -2.94 21.50
CA THR A 20 -15.27 -1.89 20.58
C THR A 20 -15.73 -2.20 19.15
N GLY A 21 -16.36 -1.22 18.47
CA GLY A 21 -17.05 -1.46 17.20
C GLY A 21 -16.19 -2.11 16.11
N TRP A 22 -14.89 -1.78 16.04
CA TRP A 22 -13.97 -2.39 15.07
C TRP A 22 -13.87 -3.93 15.17
N ARG A 23 -14.04 -4.51 16.37
CA ARG A 23 -13.97 -5.97 16.56
C ARG A 23 -15.17 -6.69 15.94
N TRP A 24 -16.30 -5.99 15.80
CA TRP A 24 -17.49 -6.53 15.15
C TRP A 24 -17.30 -6.80 13.66
N VAL A 25 -16.34 -6.14 13.01
CA VAL A 25 -15.95 -6.45 11.62
C VAL A 25 -15.46 -7.89 11.50
N LEU A 26 -14.86 -8.45 12.56
CA LEU A 26 -14.44 -9.85 12.61
C LEU A 26 -15.57 -10.75 13.13
N LEU A 27 -16.25 -10.34 14.20
CA LEU A 27 -17.29 -11.16 14.86
C LEU A 27 -18.51 -11.40 13.96
N ILE A 28 -18.87 -10.47 13.07
CA ILE A 28 -20.02 -10.64 12.16
C ILE A 28 -19.87 -11.84 11.22
N ASN A 29 -18.63 -12.24 10.90
CA ASN A 29 -18.40 -13.41 10.05
C ASN A 29 -18.73 -14.73 10.76
N VAL A 30 -18.64 -14.78 12.10
CA VAL A 30 -18.90 -15.98 12.89
C VAL A 30 -20.35 -16.45 12.81
N PRO A 31 -21.39 -15.64 13.11
CA PRO A 31 -22.78 -16.07 13.00
C PRO A 31 -23.18 -16.39 11.56
N ILE A 32 -22.66 -15.65 10.58
CA ILE A 32 -22.87 -15.94 9.15
C ILE A 32 -22.27 -17.30 8.80
N GLY A 33 -21.05 -17.59 9.26
CA GLY A 33 -20.37 -18.87 9.06
C GLY A 33 -21.12 -20.04 9.72
N ILE A 34 -21.63 -19.85 10.94
CA ILE A 34 -22.46 -20.84 11.63
C ILE A 34 -23.76 -21.09 10.85
N ALA A 35 -24.44 -20.04 10.41
CA ALA A 35 -25.67 -20.18 9.62
C ALA A 35 -25.41 -20.92 8.29
N ALA A 36 -24.31 -20.61 7.59
CA ALA A 36 -23.89 -21.31 6.39
C ALA A 36 -23.55 -22.78 6.66
N LEU A 37 -22.83 -23.08 7.74
CA LEU A 37 -22.50 -24.44 8.16
C LEU A 37 -23.78 -25.25 8.48
N ILE A 38 -24.72 -24.67 9.22
CA ILE A 38 -26.02 -25.28 9.49
C ILE A 38 -26.77 -25.56 8.18
N MET A 39 -26.79 -24.60 7.26
CA MET A 39 -27.42 -24.78 5.94
C MET A 39 -26.80 -25.96 5.18
N VAL A 40 -25.47 -26.07 5.16
CA VAL A 40 -24.78 -27.18 4.50
C VAL A 40 -25.12 -28.52 5.16
N ILE A 41 -25.07 -28.60 6.49
CA ILE A 41 -25.38 -29.85 7.24
C ILE A 41 -26.83 -30.28 7.01
N VAL A 42 -27.78 -29.33 6.94
CA VAL A 42 -29.22 -29.62 6.85
C VAL A 42 -29.68 -29.86 5.41
N PHE A 43 -29.15 -29.13 4.43
CA PHE A 43 -29.69 -29.13 3.06
C PHE A 43 -28.79 -29.84 2.03
N LEU A 44 -27.49 -30.01 2.28
CA LEU A 44 -26.57 -30.58 1.29
C LEU A 44 -26.57 -32.12 1.33
N HIS A 45 -27.59 -32.74 0.74
CA HIS A 45 -27.64 -34.18 0.51
C HIS A 45 -26.95 -34.52 -0.82
N LEU A 46 -25.63 -34.73 -0.80
CA LEU A 46 -24.88 -35.16 -1.98
C LEU A 46 -25.21 -36.63 -2.31
N PRO A 47 -25.60 -36.96 -3.55
CA PRO A 47 -25.69 -38.35 -4.01
C PRO A 47 -24.32 -39.02 -3.84
N LYS A 48 -24.27 -40.16 -3.15
CA LYS A 48 -23.03 -40.93 -2.99
C LYS A 48 -22.66 -41.58 -4.31
N VAL A 49 -21.85 -40.89 -5.12
CA VAL A 49 -21.30 -41.45 -6.35
C VAL A 49 -20.24 -42.50 -5.98
N HIS A 50 -20.63 -43.78 -5.99
CA HIS A 50 -19.72 -44.91 -5.80
C HIS A 50 -19.13 -45.29 -7.17
N GLY A 51 -18.01 -44.67 -7.55
CA GLY A 51 -17.30 -45.01 -8.79
C GLY A 51 -15.79 -44.97 -8.58
N GLY A 52 -15.15 -46.13 -8.56
CA GLY A 52 -13.69 -46.32 -8.54
C GLY A 52 -13.07 -46.39 -7.14
N SER A 53 -12.41 -47.50 -6.85
CA SER A 53 -11.79 -47.84 -5.56
C SER A 53 -10.48 -47.11 -5.25
N ASP A 54 -10.31 -45.84 -5.63
CA ASP A 54 -9.13 -45.07 -5.24
C ASP A 54 -9.52 -44.02 -4.20
N LYS A 55 -9.09 -44.26 -2.96
CA LYS A 55 -9.16 -43.25 -1.90
C LYS A 55 -8.39 -42.02 -2.41
N PRO A 56 -8.97 -40.81 -2.43
CA PRO A 56 -8.21 -39.61 -2.78
C PRO A 56 -7.00 -39.51 -1.85
N VAL A 57 -5.80 -39.70 -2.38
CA VAL A 57 -4.56 -39.59 -1.60
C VAL A 57 -4.26 -38.11 -1.45
N VAL A 58 -4.36 -37.61 -0.23
CA VAL A 58 -4.04 -36.21 0.07
C VAL A 58 -2.53 -36.01 0.02
N ASP A 59 -2.08 -35.09 -0.83
CA ASP A 59 -0.67 -34.72 -0.98
C ASP A 59 -0.19 -33.79 0.15
N TRP A 60 0.07 -34.36 1.32
CA TRP A 60 0.61 -33.62 2.47
C TRP A 60 2.04 -33.11 2.23
N TRP A 61 2.83 -33.82 1.43
CA TRP A 61 4.21 -33.46 1.14
C TRP A 61 4.31 -32.25 0.22
N GLY A 62 3.51 -32.24 -0.85
CA GLY A 62 3.36 -31.11 -1.76
C GLY A 62 2.81 -29.89 -1.04
N ALA A 63 1.76 -30.05 -0.22
CA ALA A 63 1.23 -28.96 0.60
C ALA A 63 2.32 -28.35 1.52
N THR A 64 3.09 -29.20 2.19
CA THR A 64 4.18 -28.76 3.07
C THR A 64 5.28 -28.06 2.27
N ALA A 65 5.67 -28.60 1.12
CA ALA A 65 6.69 -28.00 0.26
C ALA A 65 6.25 -26.63 -0.27
N VAL A 66 4.98 -26.46 -0.67
CA VAL A 66 4.40 -25.16 -1.05
C VAL A 66 4.51 -24.15 0.09
N ILE A 67 4.16 -24.53 1.32
CA ILE A 67 4.24 -23.67 2.51
C ILE A 67 5.69 -23.26 2.78
N VAL A 68 6.61 -24.22 2.81
CA VAL A 68 8.04 -23.98 3.06
C VAL A 68 8.67 -23.11 1.96
N THR A 69 8.16 -23.20 0.74
CA THR A 69 8.61 -22.34 -0.37
C THR A 69 8.11 -20.91 -0.20
N LEU A 70 6.81 -20.73 0.00
CA LEU A 70 6.17 -19.43 -0.16
C LEU A 70 6.20 -18.58 1.10
N VAL A 71 6.01 -19.16 2.29
CA VAL A 71 5.94 -18.40 3.54
C VAL A 71 7.24 -17.61 3.79
N PRO A 72 8.45 -18.20 3.70
CA PRO A 72 9.69 -17.46 3.91
C PRO A 72 9.90 -16.37 2.86
N LEU A 73 9.56 -16.63 1.59
CA LEU A 73 9.70 -15.63 0.52
C LEU A 73 8.75 -14.44 0.70
N LEU A 74 7.49 -14.69 1.09
CA LEU A 74 6.53 -13.64 1.41
C LEU A 74 6.95 -12.84 2.63
N LEU A 75 7.50 -13.51 3.65
CA LEU A 75 7.97 -12.89 4.87
C LEU A 75 9.18 -11.98 4.64
N VAL A 76 10.10 -12.34 3.74
CA VAL A 76 11.16 -11.41 3.29
C VAL A 76 10.61 -10.27 2.45
N ALA A 77 9.60 -10.51 1.62
CA ALA A 77 8.98 -9.43 0.85
C ALA A 77 8.33 -8.39 1.79
N GLU A 78 7.75 -8.82 2.90
CA GLU A 78 7.07 -7.95 3.88
C GLU A 78 8.05 -7.29 4.86
N GLN A 79 8.97 -8.06 5.46
CA GLN A 79 9.90 -7.57 6.49
C GLN A 79 11.30 -7.22 5.97
N GLY A 80 11.57 -7.42 4.67
CA GLY A 80 12.89 -7.15 4.08
C GLY A 80 13.37 -5.71 4.27
N ARG A 81 12.44 -4.75 4.37
CA ARG A 81 12.75 -3.35 4.67
C ARG A 81 13.20 -3.12 6.11
N THR A 82 12.61 -3.84 7.08
CA THR A 82 12.93 -3.66 8.51
C THR A 82 14.19 -4.45 8.88
N TRP A 83 14.38 -5.63 8.31
CA TRP A 83 15.53 -6.50 8.58
C TRP A 83 16.75 -6.13 7.72
N GLY A 84 16.53 -5.49 6.57
CA GLY A 84 17.53 -5.33 5.53
C GLY A 84 17.58 -6.56 4.61
N TRP A 85 17.56 -6.31 3.30
CA TRP A 85 17.48 -7.34 2.26
C TRP A 85 18.65 -8.34 2.25
N GLY A 86 19.82 -7.94 2.79
CA GLY A 86 21.01 -8.77 2.92
C GLY A 86 21.24 -9.36 4.32
N SER A 87 20.30 -9.17 5.25
CA SER A 87 20.44 -9.68 6.62
C SER A 87 20.51 -11.21 6.69
N PRO A 88 21.15 -11.78 7.73
CA PRO A 88 21.17 -13.23 7.92
C PRO A 88 19.77 -13.86 7.92
N ALA A 89 18.77 -13.13 8.45
CA ALA A 89 17.37 -13.57 8.43
C ALA A 89 16.78 -13.61 7.01
N ALA A 90 17.03 -12.59 6.18
CA ALA A 90 16.59 -12.58 4.79
C ALA A 90 17.27 -13.68 3.97
N VAL A 91 18.58 -13.87 4.13
CA VAL A 91 19.35 -14.94 3.47
C VAL A 91 18.84 -16.32 3.89
N ALA A 92 18.59 -16.55 5.18
CA ALA A 92 18.01 -17.81 5.66
C ALA A 92 16.66 -18.10 4.99
N CYS A 93 15.79 -17.09 4.88
CA CYS A 93 14.50 -17.24 4.22
C CYS A 93 14.63 -17.51 2.70
N TYR A 94 15.58 -16.89 2.01
CA TYR A 94 15.86 -17.21 0.61
C TYR A 94 16.35 -18.66 0.45
N VAL A 95 17.26 -19.11 1.32
CA VAL A 95 17.76 -20.49 1.29
C VAL A 95 16.64 -21.48 1.56
N ILE A 96 15.81 -21.26 2.58
CA ILE A 96 14.65 -22.11 2.89
C ILE A 96 13.66 -22.11 1.73
N GLY A 97 13.40 -20.95 1.11
CA GLY A 97 12.53 -20.84 -0.06
C GLY A 97 13.05 -21.63 -1.27
N VAL A 98 14.35 -21.54 -1.57
CA VAL A 98 14.99 -22.31 -2.65
C VAL A 98 14.95 -23.81 -2.36
N VAL A 99 15.26 -24.22 -1.13
CA VAL A 99 15.17 -25.63 -0.70
C VAL A 99 13.74 -26.14 -0.80
N GLY A 100 12.77 -25.33 -0.36
CA GLY A 100 11.34 -25.61 -0.50
C GLY A 100 10.93 -25.79 -1.96
N LEU A 101 11.38 -24.90 -2.85
CA LEU A 101 11.07 -24.96 -4.28
C LEU A 101 11.63 -26.21 -4.94
N VAL A 102 12.89 -26.56 -4.63
CA VAL A 102 13.50 -27.81 -5.09
C VAL A 102 12.73 -29.01 -4.54
N GLY A 103 12.35 -28.98 -3.25
CA GLY A 103 11.51 -30.00 -2.63
C GLY A 103 10.15 -30.14 -3.31
N LEU A 104 9.51 -29.02 -3.68
CA LEU A 104 8.24 -28.99 -4.38
C LEU A 104 8.35 -29.68 -5.74
N LEU A 105 9.35 -29.31 -6.55
CA LEU A 105 9.58 -29.91 -7.87
C LEU A 105 9.84 -31.42 -7.78
N LEU A 106 10.61 -31.86 -6.76
CA LEU A 106 10.88 -33.27 -6.53
C LEU A 106 9.63 -34.04 -6.10
N VAL A 107 8.84 -33.51 -5.18
CA VAL A 107 7.60 -34.15 -4.69
C VAL A 107 6.54 -34.20 -5.79
N GLU A 108 6.34 -33.10 -6.53
CA GLU A 108 5.38 -33.03 -7.64
C GLU A 108 5.76 -34.00 -8.77
N SER A 109 7.05 -34.10 -9.11
CA SER A 109 7.52 -35.06 -10.12
C SER A 109 7.31 -36.52 -9.70
N LYS A 110 7.35 -36.80 -8.39
CA LYS A 110 7.22 -38.15 -7.83
C LYS A 110 5.76 -38.57 -7.63
N MET A 111 4.85 -37.63 -7.36
CA MET A 111 3.43 -37.92 -7.08
C MET A 111 2.52 -37.93 -8.31
N GLY A 112 2.95 -37.40 -9.45
CA GLY A 112 2.24 -37.55 -10.73
C GLY A 112 0.80 -37.01 -10.67
N ASP A 113 -0.19 -37.91 -10.79
CA ASP A 113 -1.61 -37.56 -10.87
C ASP A 113 -2.26 -37.18 -9.53
N ALA A 114 -1.61 -37.47 -8.40
CA ALA A 114 -2.08 -37.10 -7.07
C ALA A 114 -1.53 -35.75 -6.56
N ALA A 115 -0.68 -35.07 -7.36
CA ALA A 115 -0.06 -33.80 -6.96
C ALA A 115 -1.10 -32.67 -6.83
N ILE A 116 -0.94 -31.81 -5.82
CA ILE A 116 -1.82 -30.62 -5.63
C ILE A 116 -1.76 -29.67 -6.82
N ILE A 117 -0.59 -29.53 -7.46
CA ILE A 117 -0.41 -28.76 -8.68
C ILE A 117 0.15 -29.69 -9.77
N PRO A 118 -0.72 -30.34 -10.57
CA PRO A 118 -0.27 -31.19 -11.66
C PRO A 118 0.53 -30.38 -12.68
N LEU A 119 1.85 -30.58 -12.75
CA LEU A 119 2.74 -29.91 -13.72
C LEU A 119 2.29 -30.09 -15.18
N LYS A 120 1.54 -31.16 -15.47
CA LYS A 120 0.88 -31.40 -16.76
C LYS A 120 -0.05 -30.26 -17.20
N LEU A 121 -0.66 -29.52 -16.26
CA LEU A 121 -1.54 -28.38 -16.56
C LEU A 121 -0.77 -27.23 -17.20
N PHE A 122 0.45 -26.95 -16.72
CA PHE A 122 1.33 -25.90 -17.24
C PHE A 122 1.90 -26.20 -18.63
N ARG A 123 1.84 -27.45 -19.07
CA ARG A 123 2.19 -27.82 -20.44
C ARG A 123 1.22 -27.24 -21.47
N SER A 124 0.00 -26.89 -21.06
CA SER A 124 -0.91 -26.12 -21.90
C SER A 124 -0.55 -24.63 -21.85
N GLY A 125 -0.22 -24.05 -23.02
CA GLY A 125 0.12 -22.63 -23.12
C GLY A 125 -0.99 -21.71 -22.61
N THR A 126 -2.25 -22.12 -22.76
CA THR A 126 -3.42 -21.37 -22.28
C THR A 126 -3.46 -21.30 -20.74
N PHE A 127 -3.29 -22.42 -20.04
CA PHE A 127 -3.32 -22.45 -18.58
C PHE A 127 -2.14 -21.68 -17.99
N SER A 128 -0.94 -21.89 -18.53
CA SER A 128 0.26 -21.17 -18.09
C SER A 128 0.10 -19.65 -18.27
N MET A 129 -0.36 -19.20 -19.44
CA MET A 129 -0.57 -17.78 -19.70
C MET A 129 -1.69 -17.18 -18.83
N ALA A 130 -2.79 -17.92 -18.62
CA ALA A 130 -3.85 -17.52 -17.69
C ALA A 130 -3.30 -17.39 -16.26
N THR A 131 -2.45 -18.31 -15.83
CA THR A 131 -1.85 -18.28 -14.48
C THR A 131 -0.92 -17.07 -14.31
N VAL A 132 -0.08 -16.77 -15.30
CA VAL A 132 0.81 -15.59 -15.30
C VAL A 132 0.00 -14.29 -15.31
N ILE A 133 -1.01 -14.17 -16.18
CA ILE A 133 -1.89 -13.00 -16.22
C ILE A 133 -2.64 -12.87 -14.88
N GLY A 134 -3.12 -13.97 -14.31
CA GLY A 134 -3.79 -14.01 -13.01
C GLY A 134 -2.89 -13.55 -11.87
N PHE A 135 -1.62 -13.96 -11.88
CA PHE A 135 -0.60 -13.49 -10.95
C PHE A 135 -0.38 -11.97 -11.07
N LEU A 136 -0.14 -11.46 -12.28
CA LEU A 136 0.10 -10.02 -12.52
C LEU A 136 -1.11 -9.16 -12.17
N VAL A 137 -2.31 -9.63 -12.51
CA VAL A 137 -3.56 -8.96 -12.14
C VAL A 137 -3.77 -9.00 -10.63
N GLY A 138 -3.45 -10.11 -9.97
CA GLY A 138 -3.45 -10.21 -8.51
C GLY A 138 -2.53 -9.17 -7.88
N PHE A 139 -1.29 -9.06 -8.38
CA PHE A 139 -0.30 -8.08 -7.95
C PHE A 139 -0.83 -6.65 -8.07
N ALA A 140 -1.36 -6.27 -9.23
CA ALA A 140 -1.91 -4.94 -9.44
C ALA A 140 -3.14 -4.71 -8.54
N MET A 141 -4.12 -5.62 -8.57
CA MET A 141 -5.38 -5.52 -7.83
C MET A 141 -5.17 -5.15 -6.36
N PHE A 142 -4.29 -5.88 -5.68
CA PHE A 142 -4.05 -5.69 -4.26
C PHE A 142 -3.32 -4.37 -3.95
N GLY A 143 -2.52 -3.85 -4.88
CA GLY A 143 -1.98 -2.50 -4.80
C GLY A 143 -3.04 -1.41 -4.74
N ALA A 144 -3.94 -1.39 -5.74
CA ALA A 144 -5.02 -0.41 -5.76
C ALA A 144 -5.95 -0.57 -4.55
N MET A 145 -6.27 -1.81 -4.18
CA MET A 145 -7.26 -2.10 -3.13
C MET A 145 -6.78 -1.70 -1.73
N LEU A 146 -5.46 -1.65 -1.48
CA LEU A 146 -4.90 -1.14 -0.23
C LEU A 146 -4.67 0.37 -0.26
N THR A 147 -4.11 0.91 -1.35
CA THR A 147 -3.73 2.32 -1.42
C THR A 147 -4.94 3.24 -1.48
N ILE A 148 -6.02 2.86 -2.17
CA ILE A 148 -7.15 3.77 -2.36
C ILE A 148 -7.89 4.06 -1.04
N PRO A 149 -8.27 3.07 -0.21
CA PRO A 149 -8.90 3.35 1.09
C PRO A 149 -7.98 4.13 2.03
N LEU A 150 -6.66 3.89 1.96
CA LEU A 150 -5.66 4.60 2.73
C LEU A 150 -5.57 6.07 2.30
N TYR A 151 -5.58 6.32 0.99
CA TYR A 151 -5.61 7.67 0.42
C TYR A 151 -6.88 8.44 0.80
N LEU A 152 -8.04 7.78 0.73
CA LEU A 152 -9.33 8.37 1.14
C LEU A 152 -9.36 8.74 2.63
N GLN A 153 -8.70 7.97 3.49
CA GLN A 153 -8.65 8.27 4.93
C GLN A 153 -7.58 9.31 5.27
N ILE A 154 -6.37 9.22 4.70
CA ILE A 154 -5.24 10.06 5.08
C ILE A 154 -5.23 11.41 4.35
N VAL A 155 -5.48 11.44 3.04
CA VAL A 155 -5.34 12.66 2.22
C VAL A 155 -6.66 13.41 2.12
N VAL A 156 -7.76 12.69 1.93
CA VAL A 156 -9.09 13.31 1.87
C VAL A 156 -9.66 13.57 3.27
N GLY A 157 -9.19 12.83 4.28
CA GLY A 157 -9.66 12.98 5.67
C GLY A 157 -11.03 12.36 5.92
N LEU A 158 -11.49 11.43 5.07
CA LEU A 158 -12.76 10.74 5.27
C LEU A 158 -12.68 9.77 6.44
N THR A 159 -13.77 9.67 7.21
CA THR A 159 -13.89 8.64 8.24
C THR A 159 -13.82 7.22 7.64
N PRO A 160 -13.52 6.17 8.42
CA PRO A 160 -13.53 4.80 7.92
C PRO A 160 -14.87 4.41 7.27
N THR A 161 -15.98 4.93 7.79
CA THR A 161 -17.32 4.71 7.23
C THR A 161 -17.48 5.42 5.88
N GLU A 162 -17.13 6.69 5.77
CA GLU A 162 -17.21 7.47 4.52
C GLU A 162 -16.25 6.96 3.45
N SER A 163 -15.04 6.55 3.83
CA SER A 163 -14.09 5.90 2.94
C SER A 163 -14.67 4.59 2.38
N GLY A 164 -15.36 3.80 3.21
CA GLY A 164 -16.13 2.64 2.78
C GLY A 164 -17.18 2.99 1.72
N PHE A 165 -17.96 4.06 1.93
CA PHE A 165 -18.93 4.56 0.93
C PHE A 165 -18.25 5.05 -0.35
N ALA A 166 -17.13 5.77 -0.24
CA ALA A 166 -16.37 6.28 -1.38
C ALA A 166 -15.75 5.16 -2.23
N THR A 167 -15.63 3.93 -1.70
CA THR A 167 -15.19 2.76 -2.47
C THR A 167 -16.29 2.07 -3.28
N LEU A 168 -17.56 2.47 -3.12
CA LEU A 168 -18.68 1.89 -3.86
C LEU A 168 -18.56 1.94 -5.39
N PRO A 169 -18.02 3.00 -6.03
CA PRO A 169 -17.82 3.01 -7.47
C PRO A 169 -16.92 1.87 -7.97
N LEU A 170 -15.87 1.51 -7.23
CA LEU A 170 -15.01 0.37 -7.57
C LEU A 170 -15.82 -0.93 -7.58
N VAL A 171 -16.62 -1.13 -6.54
CA VAL A 171 -17.48 -2.31 -6.39
C VAL A 171 -18.59 -2.34 -7.46
N GLY A 172 -19.19 -1.19 -7.75
CA GLY A 172 -20.19 -1.03 -8.81
C GLY A 172 -19.64 -1.35 -10.19
N GLY A 173 -18.45 -0.85 -10.52
CA GLY A 173 -17.73 -1.20 -11.75
C GLY A 173 -17.47 -2.70 -11.83
N LEU A 174 -16.97 -3.30 -10.73
CA LEU A 174 -16.73 -4.74 -10.66
C LEU A 174 -18.00 -5.56 -10.94
N MET A 175 -19.14 -5.18 -10.35
CA MET A 175 -20.41 -5.86 -10.55
C MET A 175 -20.92 -5.72 -11.98
N ILE A 176 -20.95 -4.51 -12.53
CA ILE A 176 -21.43 -4.25 -13.88
C ILE A 176 -20.62 -5.08 -14.87
N ALA A 177 -19.29 -5.01 -14.79
CA ALA A 177 -18.42 -5.78 -15.67
C ALA A 177 -18.57 -7.29 -15.48
N SER A 178 -18.70 -7.78 -14.25
CA SER A 178 -18.90 -9.21 -13.97
C SER A 178 -20.24 -9.72 -14.53
N ILE A 179 -21.32 -8.94 -14.42
CA ILE A 179 -22.63 -9.36 -14.95
C ILE A 179 -22.59 -9.31 -16.48
N THR A 180 -22.12 -8.20 -17.04
CA THR A 180 -22.07 -7.99 -18.49
C THR A 180 -21.14 -8.99 -19.18
N SER A 181 -19.92 -9.21 -18.66
CA SER A 181 -18.99 -10.17 -19.25
C SER A 181 -19.52 -11.61 -19.16
N GLY A 182 -20.06 -12.03 -18.01
CA GLY A 182 -20.68 -13.35 -17.86
C GLY A 182 -21.84 -13.58 -18.84
N GLN A 183 -22.76 -12.62 -18.98
CA GLN A 183 -23.88 -12.71 -19.92
C GLN A 183 -23.44 -12.71 -21.38
N ILE A 184 -22.48 -11.87 -21.75
CA ILE A 184 -21.98 -11.81 -23.14
C ILE A 184 -21.22 -13.09 -23.49
N VAL A 185 -20.39 -13.61 -22.59
CA VAL A 185 -19.69 -14.88 -22.82
C VAL A 185 -20.70 -16.02 -23.00
N ALA A 186 -21.76 -16.07 -22.19
CA ALA A 186 -22.82 -17.07 -22.31
C ALA A 186 -23.57 -17.00 -23.66
N ARG A 187 -23.72 -15.80 -24.24
CA ARG A 187 -24.42 -15.61 -25.54
C ARG A 187 -23.53 -15.78 -26.76
N VAL A 188 -22.30 -15.24 -26.72
CA VAL A 188 -21.42 -15.12 -27.90
C VAL A 188 -20.46 -16.29 -28.02
N GLY A 189 -20.18 -16.99 -26.92
CA GLY A 189 -19.29 -18.15 -26.93
C GLY A 189 -17.81 -17.81 -27.18
N ARG A 190 -17.43 -16.53 -27.25
CA ARG A 190 -16.03 -16.07 -27.40
C ARG A 190 -15.63 -15.21 -26.22
N TYR A 191 -14.63 -15.68 -25.46
CA TYR A 191 -14.17 -15.02 -24.23
C TYR A 191 -12.80 -14.34 -24.34
N ARG A 192 -12.11 -14.48 -25.48
CA ARG A 192 -10.74 -13.94 -25.69
C ARG A 192 -10.62 -12.42 -25.57
N ILE A 193 -11.69 -11.68 -25.89
CA ILE A 193 -11.68 -10.21 -25.92
C ILE A 193 -11.75 -9.63 -24.49
N PHE A 194 -12.32 -10.35 -23.52
CA PHE A 194 -12.55 -9.84 -22.16
C PHE A 194 -11.27 -9.60 -21.35
N PRO A 195 -10.26 -10.50 -21.34
CA PRO A 195 -8.98 -10.21 -20.68
C PRO A 195 -8.31 -8.96 -21.24
N VAL A 196 -8.37 -8.74 -22.56
CA VAL A 196 -7.75 -7.58 -23.22
C VAL A 196 -8.47 -6.28 -22.85
N ILE A 197 -9.81 -6.24 -22.96
CA ILE A 197 -10.60 -5.07 -22.56
C ILE A 197 -10.44 -4.80 -21.06
N GLY A 198 -10.46 -5.85 -20.24
CA GLY A 198 -10.37 -5.69 -18.80
C GLY A 198 -9.00 -5.16 -18.36
N THR A 199 -7.90 -5.72 -18.85
CA THR A 199 -6.55 -5.21 -18.56
C THR A 199 -6.32 -3.80 -19.12
N PHE A 200 -6.92 -3.45 -20.26
CA PHE A 200 -6.94 -2.07 -20.77
C PHE A 200 -7.68 -1.09 -19.86
N LEU A 201 -8.87 -1.47 -19.36
CA LEU A 201 -9.64 -0.65 -18.43
C LEU A 201 -8.92 -0.47 -17.09
N VAL A 202 -8.31 -1.52 -16.55
CA VAL A 202 -7.48 -1.41 -15.34
C VAL A 202 -6.31 -0.46 -15.59
N SER A 203 -5.57 -0.65 -16.69
CA SER A 203 -4.46 0.24 -17.07
C SER A 203 -4.90 1.70 -17.19
N THR A 204 -6.05 1.95 -17.82
CA THR A 204 -6.61 3.31 -17.96
C THR A 204 -6.98 3.90 -16.60
N GLY A 205 -7.57 3.12 -15.70
CA GLY A 205 -7.85 3.53 -14.33
C GLY A 205 -6.59 3.89 -13.54
N TYR A 206 -5.51 3.11 -13.68
CA TYR A 206 -4.20 3.47 -13.11
C TYR A 206 -3.63 4.77 -13.68
N VAL A 207 -3.71 4.97 -15.00
CA VAL A 207 -3.30 6.24 -15.63
C VAL A 207 -4.10 7.42 -15.08
N VAL A 208 -5.41 7.28 -14.87
CA VAL A 208 -6.20 8.34 -14.23
C VAL A 208 -5.68 8.65 -12.82
N LEU A 209 -5.36 7.62 -12.04
CA LEU A 209 -4.83 7.78 -10.68
C LEU A 209 -3.40 8.34 -10.63
N THR A 210 -2.59 8.23 -11.69
CA THR A 210 -1.25 8.88 -11.71
C THR A 210 -1.33 10.40 -11.85
N PHE A 211 -2.43 10.96 -12.38
CA PHE A 211 -2.68 12.40 -12.44
C PHE A 211 -3.30 12.99 -11.16
N MET A 212 -3.35 12.20 -10.08
CA MET A 212 -3.98 12.59 -8.84
C MET A 212 -3.14 13.64 -8.09
N THR A 213 -3.83 14.66 -7.61
CA THR A 213 -3.28 15.79 -6.86
C THR A 213 -4.19 16.01 -5.64
N ILE A 214 -3.65 16.56 -4.56
CA ILE A 214 -4.40 16.77 -3.31
C ILE A 214 -5.64 17.64 -3.53
N ASP A 215 -5.53 18.65 -4.40
CA ASP A 215 -6.62 19.59 -4.66
C ASP A 215 -7.69 19.04 -5.64
N LYS A 216 -7.56 17.80 -6.12
CA LYS A 216 -8.52 17.20 -7.06
C LYS A 216 -9.80 16.79 -6.33
N PRO A 217 -10.97 17.02 -6.94
CA PRO A 217 -12.24 16.64 -6.34
C PRO A 217 -12.43 15.11 -6.30
N LEU A 218 -13.18 14.63 -5.32
CA LEU A 218 -13.40 13.20 -5.07
C LEU A 218 -13.94 12.42 -6.28
N TRP A 219 -14.75 13.04 -7.13
CA TRP A 219 -15.29 12.38 -8.32
C TRP A 219 -14.19 11.91 -9.30
N PHE A 220 -13.05 12.59 -9.33
CA PHE A 220 -11.93 12.22 -10.19
C PHE A 220 -11.35 10.85 -9.77
N LEU A 221 -11.17 10.67 -8.46
CA LEU A 221 -10.75 9.40 -7.88
C LEU A 221 -11.82 8.32 -8.09
N MET A 222 -13.11 8.66 -7.95
CA MET A 222 -14.22 7.73 -8.19
C MET A 222 -14.24 7.20 -9.64
N ILE A 223 -13.89 8.02 -10.65
CA ILE A 223 -13.78 7.57 -12.05
C ILE A 223 -12.65 6.55 -12.20
N GLY A 224 -11.46 6.83 -11.63
CA GLY A 224 -10.34 5.89 -11.64
C GLY A 224 -10.70 4.56 -10.98
N MET A 225 -11.34 4.62 -9.82
CA MET A 225 -11.87 3.47 -9.08
C MET A 225 -12.87 2.65 -9.90
N PHE A 226 -13.82 3.34 -10.57
CA PHE A 226 -14.84 2.70 -11.40
C PHE A 226 -14.22 1.98 -12.60
N LEU A 227 -13.23 2.58 -13.28
CA LEU A 227 -12.51 1.96 -14.38
C LEU A 227 -11.72 0.73 -13.95
N ILE A 228 -11.01 0.81 -12.81
CA ILE A 228 -10.31 -0.34 -12.21
C ILE A 228 -11.31 -1.44 -11.88
N GLY A 229 -12.44 -1.10 -11.27
CA GLY A 229 -13.52 -2.03 -10.97
C GLY A 229 -14.04 -2.75 -12.23
N LEU A 230 -14.40 -1.99 -13.27
CA LEU A 230 -14.87 -2.55 -14.55
C LEU A 230 -13.82 -3.49 -15.19
N GLY A 231 -12.56 -3.09 -15.14
CA GLY A 231 -11.47 -3.89 -15.68
C GLY A 231 -11.30 -5.20 -14.93
N LEU A 232 -11.19 -5.14 -13.60
CA LEU A 232 -11.05 -6.32 -12.74
C LEU A 232 -12.23 -7.28 -12.91
N GLY A 233 -13.47 -6.79 -13.00
CA GLY A 233 -14.66 -7.64 -13.11
C GLY A 233 -14.66 -8.47 -14.39
N SER A 234 -14.24 -7.85 -15.50
CA SER A 234 -14.11 -8.50 -16.80
C SER A 234 -12.99 -9.56 -16.83
N VAL A 235 -11.88 -9.26 -16.15
CA VAL A 235 -10.70 -10.12 -16.10
C VAL A 235 -10.92 -11.34 -15.19
N MET A 236 -11.47 -11.14 -13.99
CA MET A 236 -11.63 -12.23 -13.00
C MET A 236 -12.47 -13.40 -13.51
N GLN A 237 -13.58 -13.13 -14.19
CA GLN A 237 -14.43 -14.18 -14.74
C GLN A 237 -13.79 -14.86 -15.95
N SER A 238 -13.19 -14.08 -16.86
CA SER A 238 -12.61 -14.62 -18.09
C SER A 238 -11.40 -15.53 -17.83
N LEU A 239 -10.55 -15.20 -16.85
CA LEU A 239 -9.45 -16.07 -16.43
C LEU A 239 -9.94 -17.38 -15.80
N THR A 240 -10.99 -17.32 -15.00
CA THR A 240 -11.57 -18.50 -14.35
C THR A 240 -12.14 -19.46 -15.40
N LEU A 241 -12.89 -18.92 -16.38
CA LEU A 241 -13.40 -19.67 -17.52
C LEU A 241 -12.28 -20.23 -18.41
N ALA A 242 -11.21 -19.46 -18.62
CA ALA A 242 -10.06 -19.92 -19.39
C ALA A 242 -9.34 -21.09 -18.74
N SER A 243 -9.14 -21.02 -17.41
CA SER A 243 -8.53 -22.09 -16.63
C SER A 243 -9.38 -23.36 -16.74
N GLN A 244 -10.69 -23.26 -16.50
CA GLN A 244 -11.62 -24.39 -16.60
C GLN A 244 -11.71 -24.98 -18.01
N GLY A 245 -11.69 -24.14 -19.05
CA GLY A 245 -11.77 -24.57 -20.45
C GLY A 245 -10.48 -25.20 -20.99
N SER A 246 -9.36 -25.02 -20.31
CA SER A 246 -8.04 -25.56 -20.73
C SER A 246 -7.74 -26.96 -20.21
N VAL A 247 -8.62 -27.53 -19.39
CA VAL A 247 -8.36 -28.76 -18.64
C VAL A 247 -9.51 -29.76 -18.77
N GLU A 248 -9.22 -31.04 -18.53
CA GLU A 248 -10.23 -32.09 -18.55
C GLU A 248 -11.19 -32.00 -17.36
N ALA A 249 -12.37 -32.62 -17.47
CA ALA A 249 -13.42 -32.56 -16.44
C ALA A 249 -12.94 -33.06 -15.07
N ARG A 250 -11.97 -33.97 -15.05
CA ARG A 250 -11.31 -34.48 -13.84
C ARG A 250 -10.48 -33.44 -13.09
N ASP A 251 -9.86 -32.50 -13.81
CA ASP A 251 -8.87 -31.59 -13.27
C ASP A 251 -9.42 -30.15 -13.10
N MET A 252 -10.70 -29.88 -13.45
CA MET A 252 -11.29 -28.53 -13.35
C MET A 252 -11.23 -27.92 -11.95
N GLY A 253 -11.42 -28.74 -10.91
CA GLY A 253 -11.33 -28.30 -9.52
C GLY A 253 -9.92 -27.79 -9.18
N VAL A 254 -8.92 -28.58 -9.57
CA VAL A 254 -7.49 -28.26 -9.37
C VAL A 254 -7.06 -27.06 -10.21
N ALA A 255 -7.56 -26.91 -11.43
CA ALA A 255 -7.25 -25.78 -12.30
C ALA A 255 -7.82 -24.47 -11.76
N THR A 256 -9.05 -24.50 -11.24
CA THR A 256 -9.70 -23.31 -10.65
C THR A 256 -9.02 -22.89 -9.34
N SER A 257 -8.70 -23.86 -8.48
CA SER A 257 -7.99 -23.60 -7.22
C SER A 257 -6.57 -23.11 -7.47
N SER A 258 -5.84 -23.73 -8.41
CA SER A 258 -4.48 -23.29 -8.80
C SER A 258 -4.48 -21.86 -9.34
N ALA A 259 -5.37 -21.53 -10.28
CA ALA A 259 -5.46 -20.17 -10.81
C ALA A 259 -5.79 -19.13 -9.71
N THR A 260 -6.66 -19.50 -8.76
CA THR A 260 -6.96 -18.66 -7.60
C THR A 260 -5.76 -18.49 -6.68
N PHE A 261 -5.04 -19.58 -6.42
CA PHE A 261 -3.85 -19.61 -5.59
C PHE A 261 -2.74 -18.71 -6.16
N PHE A 262 -2.34 -18.90 -7.42
CA PHE A 262 -1.31 -18.04 -8.04
C PHE A 262 -1.71 -16.56 -8.09
N ARG A 263 -3.00 -16.27 -8.31
CA ARG A 263 -3.52 -14.90 -8.20
C ARG A 263 -3.39 -14.35 -6.79
N GLN A 264 -3.70 -15.13 -5.76
CA GLN A 264 -3.54 -14.72 -4.36
C GLN A 264 -2.07 -14.50 -4.00
N ILE A 265 -1.16 -15.36 -4.47
CA ILE A 265 0.29 -15.18 -4.30
C ILE A 265 0.78 -13.92 -5.01
N GLY A 266 0.30 -13.65 -6.22
CA GLY A 266 0.56 -12.38 -6.90
C GLY A 266 0.05 -11.20 -6.08
N GLY A 267 -1.13 -11.32 -5.48
CA GLY A 267 -1.71 -10.35 -4.58
C GLY A 267 -0.86 -10.06 -3.35
N THR A 268 -0.45 -11.07 -2.60
CA THR A 268 0.36 -10.91 -1.38
C THR A 268 1.76 -10.37 -1.68
N LEU A 269 2.38 -10.80 -2.79
CA LEU A 269 3.63 -10.21 -3.25
C LEU A 269 3.42 -8.75 -3.69
N GLY A 270 2.32 -8.46 -4.38
CA GLY A 270 1.93 -7.11 -4.78
C GLY A 270 1.78 -6.18 -3.59
N THR A 271 1.06 -6.60 -2.55
CA THR A 271 0.92 -5.80 -1.32
C THR A 271 2.28 -5.53 -0.68
N ALA A 272 3.13 -6.55 -0.54
CA ALA A 272 4.41 -6.43 0.12
C ALA A 272 5.35 -5.48 -0.64
N VAL A 273 5.49 -5.67 -1.95
CA VAL A 273 6.35 -4.84 -2.80
C VAL A 273 5.84 -3.39 -2.87
N LEU A 274 4.54 -3.20 -3.10
CA LEU A 274 3.98 -1.85 -3.24
C LEU A 274 3.99 -1.07 -1.92
N LEU A 275 3.75 -1.71 -0.78
CA LEU A 275 3.92 -1.08 0.53
C LEU A 275 5.39 -0.76 0.82
N SER A 276 6.30 -1.68 0.48
CA SER A 276 7.74 -1.46 0.63
C SER A 276 8.18 -0.24 -0.19
N VAL A 277 7.74 -0.14 -1.45
CA VAL A 277 7.98 1.04 -2.30
C VAL A 277 7.38 2.29 -1.68
N LEU A 278 6.09 2.27 -1.28
CA LEU A 278 5.41 3.40 -0.65
C LEU A 278 6.21 3.94 0.53
N PHE A 279 6.50 3.10 1.51
CA PHE A 279 7.21 3.51 2.73
C PHE A 279 8.68 3.84 2.48
N SER A 280 9.29 3.34 1.40
CA SER A 280 10.66 3.70 1.03
C SER A 280 10.76 5.08 0.38
N VAL A 281 9.77 5.49 -0.42
CA VAL A 281 9.78 6.79 -1.10
C VAL A 281 9.09 7.90 -0.31
N MET A 282 8.21 7.51 0.63
CA MET A 282 7.41 8.45 1.43
C MET A 282 8.23 9.47 2.22
N PRO A 283 9.28 9.10 2.97
CA PRO A 283 10.07 10.08 3.70
C PRO A 283 10.69 11.13 2.78
N ALA A 284 11.28 10.71 1.65
CA ALA A 284 11.88 11.61 0.68
C ALA A 284 10.85 12.54 0.03
N ASN A 285 9.69 12.01 -0.34
CA ASN A 285 8.61 12.79 -0.93
C ASN A 285 7.98 13.77 0.07
N ILE A 286 7.88 13.40 1.35
CA ILE A 286 7.43 14.32 2.42
C ILE A 286 8.45 15.44 2.62
N LEU A 287 9.74 15.13 2.66
CA LEU A 287 10.79 16.16 2.77
C LEU A 287 10.73 17.14 1.59
N HIS A 288 10.63 16.63 0.36
CA HIS A 288 10.51 17.47 -0.83
C HIS A 288 9.21 18.29 -0.86
N ALA A 289 8.10 17.74 -0.37
CA ALA A 289 6.84 18.48 -0.24
C ALA A 289 6.91 19.57 0.84
N THR A 290 7.58 19.29 1.96
CA THR A 290 7.83 20.27 3.03
C THR A 290 8.81 21.36 2.60
N ALA A 291 9.71 21.10 1.65
CA ALA A 291 10.57 22.11 1.06
C ALA A 291 9.83 23.09 0.14
N ASN A 292 8.60 22.79 -0.29
CA ASN A 292 7.82 23.70 -1.12
C ASN A 292 7.54 25.00 -0.34
N GLN A 293 8.16 26.10 -0.77
CA GLN A 293 8.13 27.39 -0.08
C GLN A 293 6.72 27.87 0.26
N LYS A 294 5.74 27.61 -0.61
CA LYS A 294 4.34 28.03 -0.39
C LYS A 294 3.68 27.24 0.74
N ASP A 295 3.83 25.92 0.73
CA ASP A 295 3.25 25.06 1.74
C ASP A 295 4.02 25.18 3.07
N LEU A 296 5.34 25.38 3.01
CA LEU A 296 6.20 25.62 4.17
C LEU A 296 5.89 26.94 4.88
N SER A 297 5.76 28.06 4.15
CA SER A 297 5.39 29.35 4.75
C SER A 297 4.01 29.27 5.41
N ALA A 298 3.03 28.66 4.73
CA ALA A 298 1.69 28.47 5.30
C ALA A 298 1.70 27.60 6.57
N ALA A 299 2.50 26.53 6.57
CA ALA A 299 2.62 25.62 7.70
C ALA A 299 3.40 26.23 8.87
N LEU A 300 4.53 26.90 8.62
CA LEU A 300 5.30 27.63 9.63
C LEU A 300 4.47 28.75 10.26
N GLY A 301 3.71 29.50 9.45
CA GLY A 301 2.81 30.54 9.95
C GLY A 301 1.64 30.00 10.79
N ALA A 302 1.25 28.74 10.59
CA ALA A 302 0.28 28.05 11.45
C ALA A 302 0.96 27.46 12.71
N ALA A 303 2.16 26.91 12.57
CA ALA A 303 2.89 26.23 13.64
C ALA A 303 3.45 27.20 14.68
N THR A 304 3.86 28.40 14.26
CA THR A 304 4.30 29.50 15.13
C THR A 304 3.13 30.28 15.73
N ASN A 305 1.89 30.04 15.29
CA ASN A 305 0.73 30.72 15.87
C ASN A 305 0.31 30.01 17.17
N PRO A 306 0.37 30.67 18.35
CA PRO A 306 0.06 30.04 19.63
C PRO A 306 -1.37 29.48 19.69
N THR A 307 -2.34 30.14 19.05
CA THR A 307 -3.75 29.69 19.06
C THR A 307 -3.94 28.41 18.27
N VAL A 308 -3.15 28.20 17.21
CA VAL A 308 -3.21 27.01 16.38
C VAL A 308 -2.33 25.91 16.97
N ALA A 309 -1.11 26.23 17.39
CA ALA A 309 -0.16 25.28 17.95
C ALA A 309 -0.65 24.62 19.26
N SER A 310 -1.33 25.38 20.13
CA SER A 310 -1.83 24.88 21.42
C SER A 310 -3.17 24.14 21.35
N ALA A 311 -3.86 24.17 20.20
CA ALA A 311 -5.14 23.50 20.02
C ALA A 311 -4.99 21.99 20.25
N ALA A 312 -5.94 21.37 20.96
CA ALA A 312 -5.88 19.95 21.32
C ALA A 312 -5.75 19.03 20.09
N GLU A 313 -6.37 19.40 18.98
CA GLU A 313 -6.36 18.70 17.69
C GLU A 313 -4.98 18.75 17.01
N ASN A 314 -4.18 19.79 17.27
CA ASN A 314 -2.90 20.02 16.60
C ASN A 314 -1.70 19.48 17.39
N ARG A 315 -1.85 19.15 18.68
CA ARG A 315 -0.74 18.68 19.53
C ARG A 315 0.04 17.53 18.92
N GLY A 316 -0.66 16.53 18.35
CA GLY A 316 0.00 15.38 17.75
C GLY A 316 0.83 15.73 16.50
N VAL A 317 0.37 16.67 15.68
CA VAL A 317 1.10 17.16 14.50
C VAL A 317 2.25 18.07 14.91
N MET A 318 2.05 18.91 15.92
CA MET A 318 3.11 19.75 16.48
C MET A 318 4.23 18.88 17.06
N ASP A 319 3.92 17.98 18.00
CA ASP A 319 4.93 17.17 18.70
C ASP A 319 5.75 16.29 17.73
N LYS A 320 5.11 15.68 16.73
CA LYS A 320 5.78 14.75 15.81
C LYS A 320 6.45 15.41 14.61
N ILE A 321 5.97 16.58 14.16
CA ILE A 321 6.45 17.20 12.90
C ILE A 321 7.03 18.59 13.13
N TRP A 322 6.30 19.50 13.79
CA TRP A 322 6.64 20.93 13.76
C TRP A 322 7.44 21.43 14.95
N THR A 323 7.22 20.94 16.17
CA THR A 323 7.99 21.36 17.37
C THR A 323 9.49 21.18 17.20
N PRO A 324 10.01 20.07 16.61
CA PRO A 324 11.43 19.93 16.32
C PRO A 324 11.99 20.93 15.28
N ILE A 325 11.11 21.58 14.51
CA ILE A 325 11.46 22.56 13.47
C ILE A 325 11.31 24.00 14.00
N VAL A 326 10.22 24.27 14.73
CA VAL A 326 9.84 25.59 15.22
C VAL A 326 10.68 26.01 16.41
N ASN A 327 10.92 25.14 17.41
CA ASN A 327 11.68 25.57 18.61
C ASN A 327 13.11 26.03 18.27
N PRO A 328 13.92 25.27 17.50
CA PRO A 328 15.27 25.74 17.14
C PRO A 328 15.26 27.00 16.27
N LEU A 329 14.16 27.23 15.55
CA LEU A 329 13.96 28.41 14.72
C LEU A 329 13.65 29.63 15.58
N GLU A 330 12.71 29.51 16.53
CA GLU A 330 12.38 30.56 17.50
C GLU A 330 13.61 30.91 18.35
N ASP A 331 14.33 29.90 18.86
CA ASP A 331 15.59 30.10 19.61
C ASP A 331 16.64 30.82 18.77
N GLY A 332 16.78 30.46 17.48
CA GLY A 332 17.72 31.11 16.57
C GLY A 332 17.35 32.54 16.20
N VAL A 333 16.06 32.88 16.15
CA VAL A 333 15.58 34.26 15.99
C VAL A 333 15.85 35.06 17.27
N GLN A 334 15.54 34.49 18.43
CA GLN A 334 15.75 35.16 19.71
C GLN A 334 17.25 35.45 19.94
N ALA A 335 18.13 34.49 19.66
CA ALA A 335 19.58 34.71 19.77
C ALA A 335 20.08 35.87 18.90
N LYS A 336 19.54 36.04 17.68
CA LYS A 336 19.89 37.18 16.82
C LYS A 336 19.38 38.51 17.36
N LEU A 337 18.19 38.52 17.96
CA LEU A 337 17.62 39.71 18.59
C LEU A 337 18.38 40.09 19.85
N ASP A 338 18.81 39.10 20.65
CA ASP A 338 19.62 39.30 21.84
C ASP A 338 20.99 39.89 21.47
N ASP A 339 21.65 39.35 20.43
CA ASP A 339 22.91 39.87 19.91
C ASP A 339 22.77 41.31 19.38
N ALA A 340 21.71 41.60 18.62
CA ALA A 340 21.43 42.94 18.09
C ALA A 340 21.12 43.94 19.21
N SER A 341 20.35 43.51 20.21
CA SER A 341 20.01 44.31 21.39
C SER A 341 21.26 44.66 22.19
N ALA A 342 22.14 43.69 22.44
CA ALA A 342 23.40 43.88 23.16
C ALA A 342 24.36 44.83 22.42
N GLN A 343 24.43 44.75 21.08
CA GLN A 343 25.21 45.67 20.27
C GLN A 343 24.65 47.09 20.33
N ALA A 344 23.33 47.24 20.27
CA ALA A 344 22.65 48.53 20.30
C ALA A 344 22.77 49.22 21.66
N THR A 345 22.61 48.50 22.78
CA THR A 345 22.84 49.08 24.13
C THR A 345 24.29 49.46 24.34
N THR A 346 25.25 48.61 23.95
CA THR A 346 26.69 48.95 24.03
C THR A 346 27.03 50.21 23.23
N ALA A 347 26.46 50.36 22.03
CA ALA A 347 26.66 51.54 21.20
C ALA A 347 25.99 52.80 21.80
N ALA A 348 24.80 52.65 22.40
CA ALA A 348 24.10 53.73 23.08
C ALA A 348 24.89 54.21 24.31
N ASP A 349 25.42 53.29 25.12
CA ASP A 349 26.26 53.59 26.29
C ASP A 349 27.51 54.38 25.89
N ALA A 350 28.20 53.93 24.84
CA ALA A 350 29.38 54.62 24.33
C ALA A 350 29.04 56.04 23.84
N ALA A 351 27.94 56.20 23.10
CA ALA A 351 27.50 57.49 22.57
C ALA A 351 27.08 58.46 23.69
N VAL A 352 26.32 58.00 24.69
CA VAL A 352 25.95 58.81 25.87
C VAL A 352 27.19 59.23 26.64
N THR A 353 28.11 58.30 26.88
CA THR A 353 29.36 58.58 27.59
C THR A 353 30.17 59.65 26.87
N GLU A 354 30.30 59.57 25.54
CA GLU A 354 31.03 60.56 24.72
C GLU A 354 30.33 61.93 24.74
N GLN A 355 29.01 61.98 24.54
CA GLN A 355 28.25 63.23 24.52
C GLN A 355 28.26 63.94 25.88
N VAL A 356 28.03 63.21 26.97
CA VAL A 356 28.04 63.76 28.34
C VAL A 356 29.45 64.20 28.72
N THR A 357 30.48 63.42 28.38
CA THR A 357 31.88 63.80 28.63
C THR A 357 32.25 65.09 27.89
N ALA A 358 31.90 65.21 26.62
CA ALA A 358 32.14 66.43 25.83
C ALA A 358 31.38 67.64 26.40
N ALA A 359 30.12 67.46 26.78
CA ALA A 359 29.29 68.52 27.36
C ALA A 359 29.84 69.01 28.71
N VAL A 360 30.22 68.10 29.61
CA VAL A 360 30.81 68.46 30.90
C VAL A 360 32.19 69.12 30.72
N GLN A 361 33.02 68.63 29.80
CA GLN A 361 34.30 69.29 29.48
C GLN A 361 34.12 70.73 28.98
N GLN A 362 33.09 70.98 28.17
CA GLN A 362 32.74 72.33 27.73
C GLN A 362 32.28 73.23 28.89
N GLN A 363 31.53 72.67 29.85
CA GLN A 363 31.12 73.39 31.07
C GLN A 363 32.29 73.69 32.02
N VAL A 364 33.27 72.78 32.11
CA VAL A 364 34.52 73.01 32.84
C VAL A 364 35.34 74.13 32.19
N ALA A 365 35.44 74.12 30.84
CA ALA A 365 36.12 75.17 30.09
C ALA A 365 35.44 76.55 30.24
N ALA A 366 34.12 76.58 30.40
CA ALA A 366 33.34 77.78 30.68
C ALA A 366 33.37 78.23 32.16
N GLY A 367 34.04 77.48 33.05
CA GLY A 367 34.16 77.79 34.48
C GLY A 367 32.91 77.48 35.32
N ALA A 368 31.91 76.80 34.75
CA ALA A 368 30.66 76.47 35.43
C ALA A 368 30.79 75.23 36.36
N VAL A 369 31.75 74.35 36.09
CA VAL A 369 32.01 73.13 36.88
C VAL A 369 33.48 73.09 37.31
N PRO A 370 33.80 72.87 38.61
CA PRO A 370 35.18 72.70 39.07
C PRO A 370 35.83 71.46 38.45
N ALA A 371 37.06 71.59 37.94
CA ALA A 371 37.78 70.48 37.29
C ALA A 371 37.92 69.23 38.18
N ALA A 372 38.01 69.40 39.51
CA ALA A 372 38.08 68.29 40.47
C ALA A 372 36.77 67.49 40.62
N ALA A 373 35.63 68.07 40.27
CA ALA A 373 34.31 67.42 40.33
C ALA A 373 33.84 66.91 38.96
N ALA A 374 34.55 67.23 37.88
CA ALA A 374 34.13 66.91 36.51
C ALA A 374 33.84 65.43 36.31
N GLN A 375 34.69 64.54 36.82
CA GLN A 375 34.49 63.09 36.68
C GLN A 375 33.24 62.59 37.42
N GLN A 376 33.00 63.04 38.66
CA GLN A 376 31.79 62.68 39.40
C GLN A 376 30.52 63.18 38.72
N VAL A 377 30.56 64.36 38.10
CA VAL A 377 29.43 64.93 37.35
C VAL A 377 29.18 64.16 36.06
N ILE A 378 30.23 63.74 35.35
CA ILE A 378 30.12 62.84 34.18
C ILE A 378 29.47 61.53 34.60
N ASP A 379 29.99 60.87 35.64
CA ASP A 379 29.48 59.57 36.09
C ASP A 379 28.00 59.65 36.51
N GLN A 380 27.59 60.72 37.20
CA GLN A 380 26.18 60.93 37.56
C GLN A 380 25.28 61.22 36.35
N GLN A 381 25.72 62.06 35.42
CA GLN A 381 24.92 62.43 34.24
C GLN A 381 24.82 61.28 33.24
N VAL A 382 25.88 60.49 33.05
CA VAL A 382 25.85 59.27 32.26
C VAL A 382 24.87 58.28 32.89
N ALA A 383 25.01 57.98 34.18
CA ALA A 383 24.10 57.06 34.87
C ALA A 383 22.61 57.47 34.80
N ALA A 384 22.32 58.77 34.72
CA ALA A 384 20.96 59.28 34.56
C ALA A 384 20.44 59.24 33.11
N ALA A 385 21.31 59.41 32.12
CA ALA A 385 20.95 59.46 30.70
C ALA A 385 20.97 58.09 30.00
N THR A 386 21.81 57.16 30.48
CA THR A 386 21.99 55.82 29.91
C THR A 386 20.67 55.04 29.76
N PRO A 387 19.80 54.93 30.78
CA PRO A 387 18.58 54.10 30.66
C PRO A 387 17.62 54.58 29.57
N ALA A 388 17.53 55.89 29.33
CA ALA A 388 16.68 56.45 28.29
C ALA A 388 17.26 56.20 26.88
N ALA A 389 18.58 56.27 26.74
CA ALA A 389 19.26 55.98 25.48
C ALA A 389 19.22 54.48 25.13
N GLU A 390 19.42 53.61 26.12
CA GLU A 390 19.25 52.16 25.96
C GLU A 390 17.82 51.82 25.52
N GLN A 391 16.80 52.40 26.16
CA GLN A 391 15.41 52.16 25.79
C GLN A 391 15.08 52.64 24.37
N GLN A 392 15.65 53.76 23.94
CA GLN A 392 15.49 54.27 22.57
C GLN A 392 16.24 53.40 21.55
N ALA A 393 17.42 52.89 21.90
CA ALA A 393 18.18 51.96 21.06
C ALA A 393 17.46 50.62 20.90
N LEU A 394 16.91 50.07 21.99
CA LEU A 394 16.09 48.85 21.96
C LEU A 394 14.80 49.05 21.14
N ALA A 395 14.16 50.22 21.24
CA ALA A 395 13.00 50.54 20.41
C ALA A 395 13.36 50.61 18.91
N ALA A 396 14.52 51.19 18.55
CA ALA A 396 14.99 51.22 17.17
C ALA A 396 15.28 49.81 16.62
N VAL A 397 15.91 48.94 17.43
CA VAL A 397 16.13 47.53 17.06
C VAL A 397 14.81 46.79 16.90
N ALA A 398 13.84 47.02 17.80
CA ALA A 398 12.52 46.41 17.71
C ALA A 398 11.75 46.85 16.45
N ASP A 399 11.81 48.14 16.10
CA ASP A 399 11.19 48.68 14.89
C ASP A 399 11.83 48.13 13.61
N GLU A 400 13.17 48.03 13.56
CA GLU A 400 13.90 47.49 12.40
C GLU A 400 13.68 45.98 12.23
N ALA A 401 13.59 45.23 13.33
CA ALA A 401 13.42 43.78 13.32
C ALA A 401 11.94 43.32 13.32
N HIS A 402 10.98 44.25 13.25
CA HIS A 402 9.54 43.97 13.40
C HIS A 402 9.23 43.12 14.65
N ALA A 403 9.83 43.49 15.79
CA ALA A 403 9.70 42.82 17.08
C ALA A 403 9.08 43.77 18.12
N THR A 404 8.86 43.29 19.34
CA THR A 404 8.33 44.09 20.45
C THR A 404 9.32 44.10 21.61
N VAL A 405 9.46 45.21 22.31
CA VAL A 405 10.20 45.26 23.57
C VAL A 405 9.29 44.73 24.69
N GLN A 406 9.62 43.57 25.25
CA GLN A 406 8.96 42.99 26.44
C GLN A 406 9.99 42.82 27.55
N ASP A 407 9.69 43.35 28.74
CA ASP A 407 10.51 43.20 29.95
C ASP A 407 12.00 43.60 29.79
N GLY A 408 12.30 44.57 28.93
CA GLY A 408 13.67 45.04 28.66
C GLY A 408 14.44 44.19 27.65
N THR A 409 13.79 43.22 27.01
CA THR A 409 14.33 42.38 25.93
C THR A 409 13.53 42.57 24.65
N VAL A 410 14.20 42.55 23.49
CA VAL A 410 13.52 42.56 22.18
C VAL A 410 13.15 41.13 21.83
N SER A 411 11.85 40.84 21.72
CA SER A 411 11.35 39.51 21.39
C SER A 411 10.25 39.60 20.32
N VAL A 412 10.12 38.53 19.53
CA VAL A 412 9.03 38.44 18.53
C VAL A 412 7.75 38.00 19.23
N ASP A 413 6.69 38.80 19.10
CA ASP A 413 5.37 38.37 19.51
C ASP A 413 4.76 37.48 18.42
N TRP A 414 4.91 36.17 18.57
CA TRP A 414 4.37 35.18 17.63
C TRP A 414 2.83 35.15 17.58
N SER A 415 2.15 35.73 18.57
CA SER A 415 0.69 35.92 18.52
C SER A 415 0.30 36.99 17.51
N ASN A 416 1.17 37.99 17.29
CA ASN A 416 0.97 39.06 16.33
C ASN A 416 1.14 38.59 14.89
N ALA A 417 0.11 38.78 14.06
CA ALA A 417 0.10 38.29 12.68
C ALA A 417 1.12 38.97 11.76
N SER A 418 1.42 40.27 11.95
CA SER A 418 2.37 40.99 11.11
C SER A 418 3.82 40.57 11.41
N GLN A 419 4.17 40.49 12.70
CA GLN A 419 5.51 40.06 13.13
C GLN A 419 5.79 38.61 12.72
N ARG A 420 4.82 37.71 12.96
CA ARG A 420 4.90 36.30 12.56
C ARG A 420 5.08 36.14 11.04
N SER A 421 4.27 36.81 10.23
CA SER A 421 4.36 36.68 8.76
C SER A 421 5.68 37.19 8.21
N TYR A 422 6.20 38.31 8.73
CA TYR A 422 7.53 38.82 8.36
C TYR A 422 8.65 37.79 8.60
N TRP A 423 8.71 37.24 9.82
CA TRP A 423 9.75 36.27 10.18
C TRP A 423 9.59 34.95 9.45
N VAL A 424 8.36 34.47 9.25
CA VAL A 424 8.09 33.28 8.44
C VAL A 424 8.59 33.48 7.00
N ASP A 425 8.29 34.62 6.36
CA ASP A 425 8.69 34.87 4.98
C ASP A 425 10.21 35.02 4.82
N GLN A 426 10.91 35.61 5.80
CA GLN A 426 12.37 35.72 5.83
C GLN A 426 13.06 34.35 6.00
N LEU A 427 12.50 33.48 6.84
CA LEU A 427 13.14 32.21 7.22
C LEU A 427 12.79 31.05 6.28
N THR A 428 11.61 31.09 5.66
CA THR A 428 11.14 30.01 4.78
C THR A 428 12.13 29.65 3.67
N PRO A 429 12.76 30.59 2.91
CA PRO A 429 13.70 30.23 1.85
C PRO A 429 14.94 29.50 2.36
N ALA A 430 15.49 29.93 3.50
CA ALA A 430 16.67 29.31 4.08
C ALA A 430 16.36 27.90 4.62
N LEU A 431 15.18 27.73 5.23
CA LEU A 431 14.71 26.43 5.71
C LEU A 431 14.40 25.47 4.57
N ALA A 432 13.71 25.94 3.52
CA ALA A 432 13.43 25.16 2.32
C ALA A 432 14.74 24.60 1.74
N LYS A 433 15.75 25.46 1.58
CA LYS A 433 17.07 25.05 1.10
C LYS A 433 17.76 24.04 2.04
N LYS A 434 17.70 24.26 3.37
CA LYS A 434 18.28 23.35 4.36
C LYS A 434 17.62 21.96 4.35
N ILE A 435 16.31 21.91 4.06
CA ILE A 435 15.53 20.67 3.90
C ILE A 435 15.89 19.99 2.57
N GLU A 436 16.03 20.73 1.46
CA GLU A 436 16.48 20.21 0.16
C GLU A 436 17.89 19.61 0.22
N ASP A 437 18.81 20.27 0.93
CA ASP A 437 20.20 19.83 1.09
C ASP A 437 20.34 18.60 2.02
N GLY A 438 19.23 18.06 2.55
CA GLY A 438 19.20 16.79 3.28
C GLY A 438 19.77 16.85 4.71
N SER A 439 19.97 18.05 5.25
CA SER A 439 20.55 18.27 6.60
C SER A 439 19.53 18.29 7.74
N GLY A 440 18.25 17.99 7.45
CA GLY A 440 17.13 18.03 8.39
C GLY A 440 16.48 16.67 8.64
N THR A 441 16.64 16.18 9.88
CA THR A 441 15.74 15.26 10.62
C THR A 441 15.11 14.09 9.84
N SER A 442 15.88 13.03 9.71
CA SER A 442 15.54 11.72 9.15
C SER A 442 14.67 10.80 10.03
N ASP A 443 13.99 11.31 11.07
CA ASP A 443 13.18 10.49 11.99
C ASP A 443 11.69 10.41 11.66
N THR A 444 11.23 11.08 10.60
CA THR A 444 9.84 11.02 10.11
C THR A 444 9.43 9.61 9.66
N ALA A 445 10.38 8.70 9.43
CA ALA A 445 10.09 7.30 9.09
C ALA A 445 9.32 6.54 10.20
N SER A 446 9.42 6.95 11.46
CA SER A 446 8.70 6.35 12.58
C SER A 446 7.22 6.77 12.65
N SER A 447 6.85 7.90 12.02
CA SER A 447 5.48 8.43 11.99
C SER A 447 4.59 7.80 10.92
N ALA A 448 5.15 7.00 10.01
CA ALA A 448 4.44 6.40 8.89
C ALA A 448 3.44 5.28 9.29
N ASN A 449 3.60 4.69 10.48
CA ASN A 449 2.75 3.59 10.93
C ASN A 449 1.51 4.06 11.71
N ASP A 450 1.52 5.29 12.23
CA ASP A 450 0.43 5.85 13.04
C ASP A 450 0.11 7.25 12.55
N THR A 451 -0.90 7.35 11.67
CA THR A 451 -1.37 8.59 11.06
C THR A 451 -2.57 9.19 11.77
N SER A 452 -2.94 8.66 12.95
CA SER A 452 -4.10 9.14 13.73
C SER A 452 -3.98 10.62 14.08
N PHE A 453 -2.75 11.08 14.36
CA PHE A 453 -2.44 12.46 14.71
C PHE A 453 -2.74 13.49 13.61
N LEU A 454 -2.94 13.07 12.36
CA LEU A 454 -3.29 13.97 11.25
C LEU A 454 -4.80 14.26 11.19
N THR A 455 -5.60 13.52 11.94
CA THR A 455 -7.07 13.59 11.85
C THR A 455 -7.58 14.78 12.65
N GLY A 456 -8.28 15.71 12.00
CA GLY A 456 -8.84 16.91 12.63
C GLY A 456 -7.84 18.07 12.84
N ALA A 457 -6.56 17.85 12.53
CA ALA A 457 -5.55 18.91 12.62
C ALA A 457 -5.71 19.98 11.52
N ASP A 458 -5.19 21.18 11.77
CA ASP A 458 -5.24 22.30 10.83
C ASP A 458 -4.64 21.89 9.48
N SER A 459 -5.42 22.10 8.41
CA SER A 459 -5.04 21.74 7.04
C SER A 459 -3.68 22.30 6.61
N ARG A 460 -3.25 23.44 7.15
CA ARG A 460 -1.96 24.06 6.83
C ARG A 460 -0.79 23.25 7.38
N LEU A 461 -0.95 22.66 8.57
CA LEU A 461 0.09 21.86 9.22
C LEU A 461 0.25 20.48 8.58
N THR A 462 -0.83 19.96 8.00
CA THR A 462 -0.87 18.60 7.44
C THR A 462 -0.65 18.56 5.92
N ARG A 463 -0.87 19.67 5.21
CA ARG A 463 -0.74 19.77 3.74
C ARG A 463 0.61 19.29 3.20
N PRO A 464 1.78 19.65 3.76
CA PRO A 464 3.06 19.13 3.27
C PRO A 464 3.17 17.60 3.39
N PHE A 465 2.69 17.04 4.50
CA PHE A 465 2.64 15.60 4.71
C PHE A 465 1.71 14.92 3.70
N MET A 466 0.49 15.45 3.52
CA MET A 466 -0.47 14.95 2.54
C MET A 466 0.08 15.02 1.10
N ALA A 467 0.87 16.05 0.79
CA ALA A 467 1.51 16.22 -0.52
C ALA A 467 2.58 15.16 -0.77
N GLY A 468 3.44 14.92 0.21
CA GLY A 468 4.42 13.84 0.15
C GLY A 468 3.77 12.46 0.06
N PHE A 469 2.69 12.24 0.83
CA PHE A 469 1.92 10.99 0.77
C PHE A 469 1.24 10.79 -0.59
N ASN A 470 0.64 11.86 -1.16
CA ASN A 470 0.06 11.81 -2.50
C ASN A 470 1.11 11.47 -3.56
N ALA A 471 2.26 12.16 -3.55
CA ALA A 471 3.35 11.86 -4.48
C ALA A 471 3.83 10.41 -4.38
N SER A 472 3.90 9.88 -3.16
CA SER A 472 4.28 8.49 -2.91
C SER A 472 3.22 7.49 -3.39
N SER A 473 1.95 7.83 -3.21
CA SER A 473 0.83 7.04 -3.73
C SER A 473 0.83 7.03 -5.26
N VAL A 474 1.16 8.15 -5.91
CA VAL A 474 1.32 8.21 -7.37
C VAL A 474 2.43 7.28 -7.86
N THR A 475 3.54 7.17 -7.13
CA THR A 475 4.60 6.18 -7.44
C THR A 475 4.08 4.75 -7.40
N ILE A 476 3.23 4.39 -6.43
CA ILE A 476 2.58 3.07 -6.39
C ILE A 476 1.74 2.84 -7.65
N TYR A 477 0.97 3.86 -8.07
CA TYR A 477 0.14 3.74 -9.27
C TYR A 477 0.99 3.58 -10.54
N TRP A 478 2.17 4.19 -10.63
CA TRP A 478 3.12 3.93 -11.72
C TRP A 478 3.65 2.50 -11.72
N VAL A 479 4.02 1.95 -10.56
CA VAL A 479 4.48 0.55 -10.46
C VAL A 479 3.35 -0.41 -10.82
N GLY A 480 2.14 -0.18 -10.29
CA GLY A 480 0.95 -0.94 -10.63
C GLY A 480 0.60 -0.86 -12.12
N LEU A 481 0.73 0.33 -12.73
CA LEU A 481 0.55 0.55 -14.16
C LEU A 481 1.54 -0.28 -14.99
N GLY A 482 2.82 -0.29 -14.60
CA GLY A 482 3.84 -1.09 -15.29
C GLY A 482 3.50 -2.59 -15.29
N VAL A 483 3.06 -3.11 -14.14
CA VAL A 483 2.69 -4.52 -13.99
C VAL A 483 1.44 -4.87 -14.79
N ILE A 484 0.42 -4.02 -14.77
CA ILE A 484 -0.81 -4.29 -15.55
C ILE A 484 -0.61 -4.09 -17.05
N LEU A 485 0.28 -3.19 -17.49
CA LEU A 485 0.66 -3.06 -18.89
C LEU A 485 1.39 -4.31 -19.39
N LEU A 486 2.25 -4.90 -18.56
CA LEU A 486 2.84 -6.20 -18.87
C LEU A 486 1.75 -7.27 -19.03
N ALA A 487 0.77 -7.32 -18.12
CA ALA A 487 -0.36 -8.23 -18.23
C ALA A 487 -1.18 -7.96 -19.51
N PHE A 488 -1.41 -6.70 -19.87
CA PHE A 488 -2.11 -6.29 -21.07
C PHE A 488 -1.39 -6.79 -22.33
N VAL A 489 -0.08 -6.61 -22.44
CA VAL A 489 0.71 -7.12 -23.57
C VAL A 489 0.62 -8.65 -23.64
N LEU A 490 0.72 -9.35 -22.52
CA LEU A 490 0.58 -10.80 -22.46
C LEU A 490 -0.82 -11.28 -22.90
N THR A 491 -1.88 -10.50 -22.66
CA THR A 491 -3.22 -10.88 -23.12
C THR A 491 -3.35 -10.93 -24.64
N TRP A 492 -2.52 -10.24 -25.42
CA TRP A 492 -2.55 -10.32 -26.88
C TRP A 492 -2.01 -11.66 -27.41
N PHE A 493 -1.02 -12.22 -26.72
CA PHE A 493 -0.46 -13.54 -27.03
C PHE A 493 -1.35 -14.69 -26.52
N PHE A 494 -2.42 -14.37 -25.81
CA PHE A 494 -3.36 -15.35 -25.27
C PHE A 494 -4.11 -16.06 -26.40
N ARG A 495 -3.77 -17.34 -26.65
CA ARG A 495 -4.51 -18.22 -27.56
C ARG A 495 -5.48 -19.05 -26.74
N VAL A 496 -6.75 -18.96 -27.11
CA VAL A 496 -7.86 -19.43 -26.29
C VAL A 496 -8.52 -20.62 -26.99
N PRO A 497 -8.57 -21.81 -26.37
CA PRO A 497 -9.36 -22.93 -26.86
C PRO A 497 -10.86 -22.57 -26.84
N PRO A 498 -11.67 -23.05 -27.80
CA PRO A 498 -13.10 -22.78 -27.82
C PRO A 498 -13.78 -23.22 -26.52
N LEU A 499 -14.82 -22.50 -26.09
CA LEU A 499 -15.58 -22.85 -24.88
C LEU A 499 -16.16 -24.26 -25.02
N ARG A 500 -16.01 -25.06 -23.97
CA ARG A 500 -16.64 -26.36 -23.83
C ARG A 500 -18.17 -26.14 -23.82
N GLN A 501 -18.88 -26.71 -24.79
CA GLN A 501 -20.34 -26.53 -24.91
C GLN A 501 -21.14 -27.37 -23.91
N ARG A 502 -20.50 -28.29 -23.20
CA ARG A 502 -21.12 -29.15 -22.18
C ARG A 502 -20.52 -28.90 -20.81
N SER A 503 -21.38 -28.87 -19.79
CA SER A 503 -20.95 -28.81 -18.39
C SER A 503 -20.22 -30.10 -18.02
N ALA A 504 -19.09 -30.00 -17.30
CA ALA A 504 -18.32 -31.16 -16.89
C ALA A 504 -19.10 -32.14 -15.98
N LEU A 505 -20.12 -31.65 -15.26
CA LEU A 505 -21.04 -32.50 -14.50
C LEU A 505 -21.95 -33.31 -15.42
N GLN A 506 -22.35 -32.73 -16.54
CA GLN A 506 -23.20 -33.38 -17.54
C GLN A 506 -22.40 -34.40 -18.33
N GLU A 507 -21.15 -34.08 -18.70
CA GLU A 507 -20.24 -35.03 -19.34
C GLU A 507 -19.85 -36.20 -18.40
N ARG A 508 -19.66 -35.94 -17.10
CA ARG A 508 -19.46 -37.01 -16.12
C ARG A 508 -20.70 -37.88 -15.94
N ALA A 509 -21.89 -37.29 -15.93
CA ALA A 509 -23.15 -38.03 -15.85
C ALA A 509 -23.38 -38.87 -17.12
N ASP A 510 -23.08 -38.31 -18.29
CA ASP A 510 -23.16 -39.00 -19.58
C ASP A 510 -22.14 -40.16 -19.64
N LEU A 511 -20.89 -39.95 -19.22
CA LEU A 511 -19.87 -41.01 -19.18
C LEU A 511 -20.21 -42.11 -18.17
N SER A 512 -20.79 -41.76 -17.01
CA SER A 512 -21.27 -42.78 -16.07
C SER A 512 -22.47 -43.53 -16.62
N ALA A 513 -23.38 -42.85 -17.32
CA ALA A 513 -24.52 -43.48 -17.96
C ALA A 513 -24.08 -44.38 -19.13
N GLU A 514 -23.11 -43.96 -19.93
CA GLU A 514 -22.51 -44.79 -20.98
C GLU A 514 -21.81 -46.02 -20.39
N ALA A 515 -21.05 -45.86 -19.30
CA ALA A 515 -20.41 -46.98 -18.63
C ALA A 515 -21.41 -47.96 -17.99
N GLU A 516 -22.50 -47.45 -17.41
CA GLU A 516 -23.60 -48.28 -16.90
C GLU A 516 -24.31 -49.03 -18.05
N LEU A 517 -24.58 -48.36 -19.16
CA LEU A 517 -25.16 -48.97 -20.35
C LEU A 517 -24.24 -50.03 -20.98
N GLU A 518 -22.93 -49.79 -21.03
CA GLU A 518 -21.95 -50.78 -21.49
C GLU A 518 -21.87 -52.00 -20.55
N ALA A 519 -21.93 -51.78 -19.23
CA ALA A 519 -21.96 -52.85 -18.24
C ALA A 519 -23.25 -53.68 -18.34
N GLU A 520 -24.41 -53.02 -18.48
CA GLU A 520 -25.70 -53.68 -18.69
C GLU A 520 -25.75 -54.42 -20.04
N ALA A 521 -25.21 -53.83 -21.11
CA ALA A 521 -25.11 -54.49 -22.41
C ALA A 521 -24.18 -55.72 -22.36
N GLY A 522 -23.07 -55.65 -21.62
CA GLY A 522 -22.17 -56.78 -21.39
C GLY A 522 -22.81 -57.91 -20.58
N LEU A 523 -23.61 -57.58 -19.57
CA LEU A 523 -24.38 -58.55 -18.79
C LEU A 523 -25.52 -59.17 -19.61
N ALA A 524 -26.25 -58.37 -20.39
CA ALA A 524 -27.29 -58.86 -21.30
C ALA A 524 -26.73 -59.76 -22.41
N ALA A 525 -25.53 -59.46 -22.93
CA ALA A 525 -24.83 -60.32 -23.88
C ALA A 525 -24.36 -61.65 -23.25
N ALA A 526 -24.02 -61.65 -21.96
CA ALA A 526 -23.68 -62.86 -21.22
C ALA A 526 -24.92 -63.71 -20.86
N GLU A 527 -26.07 -63.07 -20.62
CA GLU A 527 -27.33 -63.74 -20.28
C GLU A 527 -28.09 -64.28 -21.51
N ALA A 528 -27.99 -63.61 -22.67
CA ALA A 528 -28.64 -64.00 -23.93
C ALA A 528 -27.92 -65.14 -24.71
N GLY A 529 -27.14 -65.97 -24.01
CA GLY A 529 -26.15 -66.88 -24.61
C GLY A 529 -26.56 -67.60 -25.90
N SER A 530 -25.78 -67.40 -26.97
CA SER A 530 -25.47 -68.35 -28.09
C SER A 530 -24.54 -67.64 -29.11
N PHE A 531 -23.67 -68.22 -29.94
CA PHE A 531 -23.39 -69.59 -30.39
C PHE A 531 -21.85 -69.73 -30.57
N THR A 532 -21.35 -70.96 -30.48
CA THR A 532 -20.00 -71.36 -30.88
C THR A 532 -19.65 -70.91 -32.31
N GLY A 533 -18.59 -70.11 -32.47
CA GLY A 533 -17.86 -69.98 -33.75
C GLY A 533 -17.02 -71.24 -34.02
N PRO A 534 -16.81 -71.64 -35.29
CA PRO A 534 -16.27 -72.95 -35.63
C PRO A 534 -14.81 -73.07 -35.22
N MET A 535 -14.45 -74.29 -34.80
CA MET A 535 -13.08 -74.68 -34.50
C MET A 535 -12.13 -74.34 -35.66
N THR A 536 -11.02 -73.66 -35.36
CA THR A 536 -9.76 -73.87 -36.05
C THR A 536 -8.73 -74.29 -35.01
N GLY A 537 -8.44 -75.59 -34.98
CA GLY A 537 -7.47 -76.17 -34.06
C GLY A 537 -6.05 -75.67 -34.34
N SER A 538 -5.38 -75.21 -33.30
CA SER A 538 -3.92 -75.14 -33.26
C SER A 538 -3.41 -76.21 -32.30
N VAL A 539 -2.82 -77.26 -32.87
CA VAL A 539 -2.18 -78.38 -32.18
C VAL A 539 -0.99 -77.88 -31.34
N PRO A 540 -0.74 -78.38 -30.13
CA PRO A 540 0.47 -78.06 -29.38
C PRO A 540 1.65 -78.85 -29.96
N VAL A 541 2.70 -78.17 -30.44
CA VAL A 541 3.96 -78.83 -30.81
C VAL A 541 4.88 -78.86 -29.60
N THR A 542 5.14 -80.08 -29.17
CA THR A 542 6.04 -80.48 -28.09
C THR A 542 7.49 -80.12 -28.40
N SER A 543 8.22 -79.79 -27.33
CA SER A 543 9.61 -79.35 -27.30
C SER A 543 10.65 -80.47 -27.50
N ALA A 544 11.79 -80.04 -28.06
CA ALA A 544 13.18 -80.55 -27.94
C ALA A 544 13.65 -81.71 -28.86
N PRO A 545 14.98 -81.89 -29.08
CA PRO A 545 16.15 -81.05 -28.74
C PRO A 545 17.11 -80.78 -29.94
N THR A 546 17.96 -79.75 -29.86
CA THR A 546 19.32 -79.79 -30.45
C THR A 546 20.23 -78.79 -29.73
N THR A 547 21.21 -79.36 -29.01
CA THR A 547 22.58 -78.89 -28.78
C THR A 547 23.02 -77.78 -29.75
N GLY A 548 23.68 -76.68 -29.40
CA GLY A 548 24.64 -76.40 -28.32
C GLY A 548 25.73 -75.48 -28.91
N SER A 549 26.33 -74.64 -28.07
CA SER A 549 27.50 -73.74 -28.31
C SER A 549 27.28 -72.35 -28.96
N THR A 550 27.07 -71.38 -28.06
CA THR A 550 27.75 -70.05 -27.86
C THR A 550 29.08 -69.82 -28.63
N PRO A 551 29.65 -68.58 -28.75
CA PRO A 551 29.38 -67.39 -27.90
C PRO A 551 29.50 -65.96 -28.52
N THR A 552 29.26 -64.98 -27.62
CA THR A 552 29.87 -63.64 -27.48
C THR A 552 29.24 -62.38 -28.09
N ARG A 553 29.07 -61.39 -27.17
CA ARG A 553 29.23 -59.92 -27.27
C ARG A 553 28.27 -59.19 -28.24
N ARG A 554 27.66 -58.08 -27.86
CA ARG A 554 28.16 -56.93 -27.10
C ARG A 554 27.01 -56.10 -26.56
#